data_AF-A0A1W1D1X4-F1
#
_entry.id   AF-A0A1W1D1X4-F1
#
_cell.length_a   1.000
_cell.length_b   1.000
_cell.length_c   1.000
_cell.angle_alpha   90.00
_cell.angle_beta   90.00
_cell.angle_gamma   90.00
#
_symmetry.space_group_name_H-M   'P 1'
#
loop_
_entity.id
_entity.type
_entity.pdbx_description
1 polymer ?
#
loop_
_entity_poly.entity_id
_entity_poly.type
_entity_poly.pdbx_seq_one_letter_code
_entity_poly.pdbx_strand_id
1 'polypeptide(L)'
;MKNQEEDILSRLSVQTTHIRQAPIPPPEELRQLKQIDKTLPDRIIAMAEKEQIFRHRATYFGQLNFILLVSLGYGIATIAGFFGSQVVGGIIATGVSYIAYVFKTHQPTPPKQNRNED
;
A
#
# COMPACT_ATOMS: atom_id res chain seq x y z
N MET A 1 31.75 -35.56 -12.52
CA MET A 1 31.57 -35.15 -11.11
C MET A 1 31.22 -33.66 -10.96
N LYS A 2 31.81 -32.71 -11.72
CA LYS A 2 31.46 -31.28 -11.66
C LYS A 2 29.98 -30.92 -11.91
N ASN A 3 29.28 -31.67 -12.78
CA ASN A 3 27.87 -31.36 -13.11
C ASN A 3 26.87 -31.64 -11.98
N GLN A 4 27.28 -32.37 -10.93
CA GLN A 4 26.39 -32.75 -9.83
C GLN A 4 26.36 -31.67 -8.73
N GLU A 5 27.45 -30.91 -8.56
CA GLU A 5 27.53 -29.80 -7.60
C GLU A 5 26.74 -28.57 -8.10
N GLU A 6 26.79 -28.28 -9.40
CA GLU A 6 26.01 -27.19 -9.99
C GLU A 6 24.50 -27.45 -9.91
N ASP A 7 24.06 -28.71 -10.04
CA ASP A 7 22.65 -29.09 -9.93
C ASP A 7 22.14 -29.08 -8.47
N ILE A 8 23.04 -29.20 -7.49
CA ILE A 8 22.72 -29.06 -6.06
C ILE A 8 22.62 -27.57 -5.68
N LEU A 9 23.54 -26.73 -6.18
CA LEU A 9 23.53 -25.29 -5.93
C LEU A 9 22.34 -24.58 -6.60
N SER A 10 21.95 -25.01 -7.81
CA SER A 10 20.76 -24.49 -8.48
C SER A 10 19.49 -24.82 -7.70
N ARG A 11 19.37 -26.04 -7.16
CA ARG A 11 18.22 -26.48 -6.34
C ARG A 11 18.18 -25.83 -4.95
N LEU A 12 19.32 -25.51 -4.35
CA LEU A 12 19.37 -24.80 -3.07
C LEU A 12 18.98 -23.32 -3.18
N SER A 13 19.17 -22.69 -4.35
CA SER A 13 18.78 -21.28 -4.56
C SER A 13 17.28 -21.05 -4.79
N VAL A 14 16.50 -22.11 -5.05
CA VAL A 14 15.04 -22.04 -5.16
C VAL A 14 14.43 -22.26 -3.79
N GLN A 15 14.87 -21.48 -2.81
CA GLN A 15 14.18 -21.38 -1.53
C GLN A 15 12.94 -20.53 -1.76
N THR A 16 11.83 -21.21 -2.02
CA THR A 16 10.52 -20.68 -2.38
C THR A 16 10.12 -19.59 -1.40
N THR A 17 10.35 -18.33 -1.77
CA THR A 17 9.85 -17.19 -1.02
C THR A 17 8.35 -17.17 -1.24
N HIS A 18 7.60 -17.79 -0.34
CA HIS A 18 6.14 -17.69 -0.38
C HIS A 18 5.79 -16.23 -0.10
N ILE A 19 5.53 -15.47 -1.17
CA ILE A 19 5.03 -14.11 -1.08
C ILE A 19 3.62 -14.20 -0.49
N ARG A 20 3.51 -13.96 0.82
CA ARG A 20 2.23 -13.88 1.51
C ARG A 20 1.73 -12.44 1.51
N GLN A 21 0.48 -12.27 1.07
CA GLN A 21 -0.17 -10.96 1.00
C GLN A 21 -1.11 -10.70 2.19
N ALA A 22 -1.53 -11.76 2.89
CA ALA A 22 -2.34 -11.64 4.08
C ALA A 22 -1.47 -11.26 5.29
N PRO A 23 -1.84 -10.21 6.06
CA PRO A 23 -1.08 -9.79 7.23
C PRO A 23 -1.11 -10.82 8.36
N ILE A 24 -2.13 -11.68 8.37
CA ILE A 24 -2.32 -12.74 9.36
C ILE A 24 -2.17 -14.10 8.65
N PRO A 25 -1.32 -15.00 9.17
CA PRO A 25 -1.21 -16.35 8.63
C PRO A 25 -2.49 -17.16 8.88
N PRO A 26 -2.77 -18.19 8.06
CA PRO A 26 -3.98 -18.99 8.19
C PRO A 26 -4.04 -19.71 9.55
N PRO A 27 -5.26 -20.00 10.07
CA PRO A 27 -5.45 -20.58 11.40
C PRO A 27 -4.68 -21.88 11.62
N GLU A 28 -4.49 -22.68 10.58
CA GLU A 28 -3.78 -23.96 10.61
C GLU A 28 -2.30 -23.77 10.97
N GLU A 29 -1.66 -22.72 10.45
CA GLU A 29 -0.25 -22.39 10.75
C GLU A 29 -0.10 -21.78 12.13
N LEU A 30 -1.06 -20.94 12.56
CA LEU A 30 -1.08 -20.42 13.93
C LEU A 30 -1.16 -21.56 14.96
N ARG A 31 -1.87 -22.64 14.65
CA ARG A 31 -1.91 -23.85 15.51
C ARG A 31 -0.56 -24.56 15.57
N GLN A 32 0.19 -24.62 14.48
CA GLN A 32 1.53 -25.21 14.46
C GLN A 32 2.52 -24.34 15.26
N LEU A 33 2.44 -23.02 15.10
CA LEU A 33 3.28 -22.07 15.85
C LEU A 33 2.99 -22.11 17.36
N LYS A 34 1.73 -22.36 17.75
CA LYS A 34 1.33 -22.56 19.15
C LYS A 34 2.00 -23.77 19.81
N GLN A 35 2.38 -24.78 19.04
CA GLN A 35 3.09 -25.96 19.54
C GLN A 35 4.55 -25.65 19.86
N ILE A 36 5.14 -24.66 19.19
CA ILE A 36 6.50 -24.17 19.46
C ILE A 36 6.51 -23.28 20.70
N ASP A 37 5.63 -22.28 20.72
CA ASP A 37 5.45 -21.37 21.84
C ASP A 37 3.96 -20.98 21.93
N LYS A 38 3.38 -21.13 23.12
CA LYS A 38 1.97 -20.80 23.37
C LYS A 38 1.65 -19.33 23.10
N THR A 39 2.64 -18.43 23.22
CA THR A 39 2.49 -16.97 23.07
C THR A 39 2.77 -16.45 21.66
N LEU A 40 3.38 -17.26 20.79
CA LEU A 40 3.73 -16.86 19.42
C LEU A 40 2.54 -16.39 18.58
N PRO A 41 1.40 -17.11 18.55
CA PRO A 41 0.24 -16.71 17.75
C PRO A 41 -0.26 -15.31 18.13
N ASP A 42 -0.39 -15.02 19.43
CA ASP A 42 -0.88 -13.73 19.91
C ASP A 42 0.08 -12.59 19.57
N ARG A 43 1.40 -12.85 19.64
CA ARG A 43 2.42 -11.87 19.23
C ARG A 43 2.37 -11.58 17.73
N ILE A 44 2.13 -12.59 16.89
CA ILE A 44 2.02 -12.43 15.44
C ILE A 44 0.76 -11.63 15.09
N ILE A 45 -0.37 -11.94 15.73
CA ILE A 45 -1.62 -11.20 15.54
C ILE A 45 -1.41 -9.73 15.96
N ALA A 46 -0.81 -9.48 17.13
CA ALA A 46 -0.55 -8.12 17.59
C ALA A 46 0.39 -7.34 16.66
N MET A 47 1.40 -7.99 16.07
CA MET A 47 2.28 -7.38 15.07
C MET A 47 1.52 -7.05 13.78
N ALA A 48 0.71 -7.98 13.29
CA ALA A 48 -0.11 -7.80 12.09
C ALA A 48 -1.14 -6.67 12.25
N GLU A 49 -1.84 -6.61 13.39
CA GLU A 49 -2.78 -5.54 13.72
C GLU A 49 -2.09 -4.18 13.79
N LYS A 50 -0.93 -4.09 14.45
CA LYS A 50 -0.15 -2.85 14.54
C LYS A 50 0.28 -2.35 13.17
N GLU A 51 0.73 -3.25 12.29
CA GLU A 51 1.11 -2.90 10.92
C GLU A 51 -0.12 -2.46 10.11
N GLN A 52 -1.25 -3.15 10.24
CA GLN A 52 -2.48 -2.80 9.54
C GLN A 52 -2.99 -1.41 9.97
N ILE A 53 -3.02 -1.13 11.28
CA ILE A 53 -3.38 0.19 11.82
C ILE A 53 -2.44 1.27 11.27
N PHE A 54 -1.13 1.01 11.21
CA PHE A 54 -0.16 1.95 10.67
C PHE A 54 -0.43 2.23 9.18
N ARG A 55 -0.63 1.19 8.36
CA ARG A 55 -0.95 1.33 6.93
C ARG A 55 -2.25 2.11 6.71
N HIS A 56 -3.28 1.82 7.50
CA HIS A 56 -4.57 2.52 7.40
C HIS A 56 -4.39 3.99 7.79
N ARG A 57 -3.73 4.29 8.91
CA ARG A 57 -3.47 5.67 9.35
C ARG A 57 -2.64 6.45 8.32
N ALA A 58 -1.58 5.85 7.78
CA ALA A 58 -0.74 6.49 6.77
C ALA A 58 -1.56 6.80 5.50
N THR A 59 -2.40 5.87 5.06
CA THR A 59 -3.27 6.04 3.89
C THR A 59 -4.31 7.13 4.13
N TYR A 60 -5.04 7.10 5.24
CA TYR A 60 -6.05 8.11 5.60
C TYR A 60 -5.42 9.49 5.78
N PHE A 61 -4.26 9.58 6.43
CA PHE A 61 -3.57 10.84 6.62
C PHE A 61 -3.10 11.43 5.28
N GLY A 62 -2.58 10.60 4.38
CA GLY A 62 -2.22 11.01 3.03
C GLY A 62 -3.42 11.52 2.23
N GLN A 63 -4.53 10.78 2.26
CA GLN A 63 -5.77 11.16 1.58
C GLN A 63 -6.37 12.46 2.13
N LEU A 64 -6.38 12.64 3.45
CA LEU A 64 -6.95 13.82 4.08
C LEU A 64 -6.14 15.09 3.75
N ASN A 65 -4.81 15.02 3.83
CA ASN A 65 -3.95 16.13 3.44
C ASN A 65 -4.10 16.49 1.96
N PHE A 66 -4.24 15.49 1.09
CA PHE A 66 -4.47 15.70 -0.33
C PHE A 66 -5.82 16.40 -0.59
N ILE A 67 -6.91 15.96 0.04
CA ILE A 67 -8.22 16.61 -0.06
C ILE A 67 -8.13 18.06 0.42
N LEU A 68 -7.43 18.31 1.53
CA LEU A 68 -7.26 19.65 2.06
C LEU A 68 -6.48 20.56 1.11
N LEU A 69 -5.38 20.06 0.53
CA LEU A 69 -4.57 20.79 -0.44
C LEU A 69 -5.38 21.15 -1.70
N VAL A 70 -6.13 20.20 -2.26
CA VAL A 70 -6.98 20.42 -3.44
C VAL A 70 -8.08 21.43 -3.13
N SER A 71 -8.77 21.27 -1.98
CA SER A 71 -9.83 22.18 -1.56
C SER A 71 -9.33 23.62 -1.38
N LEU A 72 -8.15 23.78 -0.78
CA LEU A 72 -7.54 25.08 -0.55
C LEU A 72 -7.09 25.72 -1.88
N GLY A 73 -6.54 24.93 -2.81
CA GLY A 73 -6.20 25.38 -4.16
C GLY A 73 -7.40 25.91 -4.94
N TYR A 74 -8.53 25.20 -4.92
CA TYR A 74 -9.77 25.69 -5.54
C TYR A 74 -10.35 26.92 -4.83
N GLY A 75 -10.23 27.00 -3.50
CA GLY A 75 -10.62 28.19 -2.73
C GLY A 75 -9.86 29.42 -3.20
N ILE A 76 -8.53 29.33 -3.32
CA ILE A 76 -7.69 30.43 -3.83
C ILE A 76 -8.05 30.79 -5.27
N ALA A 77 -8.24 29.79 -6.14
CA ALA A 77 -8.62 30.01 -7.54
C ALA A 77 -9.94 30.79 -7.66
N THR A 78 -10.93 30.43 -6.83
CA THR A 78 -12.25 31.07 -6.80
C THR A 78 -12.15 32.52 -6.32
N ILE A 79 -11.37 32.76 -5.25
CA ILE A 79 -11.12 34.11 -4.72
C ILE A 79 -10.42 34.98 -5.79
N ALA A 80 -9.35 34.47 -6.41
CA ALA A 80 -8.62 35.20 -7.44
C ALA A 80 -9.49 35.54 -8.65
N GLY A 81 -10.36 34.61 -9.07
CA GLY A 81 -11.34 34.84 -10.13
C GLY A 81 -12.36 35.91 -9.77
N PHE A 82 -12.85 35.92 -8.52
CA PHE A 82 -13.82 36.91 -8.05
C PHE A 82 -13.24 38.34 -7.96
N PHE A 83 -11.97 38.48 -7.55
CA PHE A 83 -11.27 39.77 -7.52
C PHE A 83 -10.81 40.29 -8.89
N GLY A 84 -11.36 39.74 -9.98
CA GLY A 84 -11.14 40.22 -11.35
C GLY A 84 -9.94 39.59 -12.07
N SER A 85 -9.19 38.70 -11.42
CA SER A 85 -8.07 37.99 -12.03
C SER A 85 -8.49 36.61 -12.54
N GLN A 86 -9.43 36.60 -13.47
CA GLN A 86 -10.01 35.37 -14.04
C GLN A 86 -8.95 34.46 -14.67
N VAL A 87 -7.96 35.05 -15.34
CA VAL A 87 -6.84 34.32 -15.95
C VAL A 87 -6.01 33.61 -14.88
N VAL A 88 -5.66 34.30 -13.79
CA VAL A 88 -4.88 33.72 -12.69
C VAL A 88 -5.69 32.63 -11.97
N GLY A 89 -6.97 32.87 -11.70
CA GLY A 89 -7.87 31.86 -11.14
C GLY A 89 -7.96 30.61 -12.02
N GLY A 90 -8.08 30.77 -13.34
CA GLY A 90 -8.11 29.68 -14.31
C GLY A 90 -6.82 28.86 -14.35
N ILE A 91 -5.65 29.51 -14.29
CA ILE A 91 -4.35 28.82 -14.23
C ILE A 91 -4.24 27.98 -12.96
N ILE A 92 -4.60 28.54 -11.81
CA ILE A 92 -4.55 27.83 -10.52
C ILE A 92 -5.51 26.63 -10.53
N ALA A 93 -6.76 26.82 -10.98
CA ALA A 93 -7.74 25.73 -11.04
C ALA A 93 -7.28 24.58 -11.96
N THR A 94 -6.68 24.91 -13.11
CA THR A 94 -6.15 23.91 -14.05
C THR A 94 -4.97 23.14 -13.44
N GLY A 95 -4.06 23.84 -12.76
CA GLY A 95 -2.93 23.21 -12.05
C GLY A 95 -3.39 22.27 -10.94
N VAL A 96 -4.34 22.70 -10.11
CA VAL A 96 -4.92 21.88 -9.03
C VAL A 96 -5.66 20.67 -9.62
N SER A 97 -6.40 20.84 -10.71
CA SER A 97 -7.06 19.75 -11.45
C SER A 97 -6.06 18.71 -11.94
N TYR A 98 -4.93 19.15 -12.48
CA TYR A 98 -3.88 18.25 -12.97
C TYR A 98 -3.24 17.45 -11.84
N ILE A 99 -2.89 18.09 -10.72
CA ILE A 99 -2.36 17.41 -9.54
C ILE A 99 -3.35 16.32 -9.07
N ALA A 100 -4.65 16.65 -9.06
CA ALA A 100 -5.65 15.69 -8.65
C ALA A 100 -5.81 14.51 -9.62
N TYR A 101 -5.71 14.78 -10.92
CA TYR A 101 -5.72 13.75 -11.96
C TYR A 101 -4.53 12.79 -11.83
N VAL A 102 -3.32 13.31 -11.62
CA VAL A 102 -2.10 12.49 -11.44
C VAL A 102 -2.23 11.60 -10.21
N PHE A 103 -2.70 12.14 -9.08
CA PHE A 103 -2.89 11.36 -7.85
C PHE A 103 -3.97 10.27 -7.98
N LYS A 104 -5.02 10.51 -8.78
CA LYS A 104 -6.04 9.50 -9.06
C LYS A 104 -5.50 8.37 -9.94
N THR A 105 -4.65 8.69 -10.91
CA THR A 105 -4.14 7.73 -11.91
C THR A 105 -2.96 6.89 -11.42
N HIS A 106 -2.18 7.38 -10.46
CA HIS A 106 -0.99 6.70 -9.94
C HIS A 106 -1.21 5.98 -8.61
N GLN A 107 -2.46 5.69 -8.24
CA GLN A 107 -2.71 4.85 -7.06
C GLN A 107 -2.14 3.45 -7.33
N PRO A 108 -1.25 2.92 -6.48
CA PRO A 108 -0.72 1.58 -6.66
C PRO A 108 -1.88 0.59 -6.61
N THR A 109 -2.16 -0.07 -7.73
CA THR A 109 -3.16 -1.14 -7.75
C THR A 109 -2.68 -2.25 -6.82
N PRO A 110 -3.53 -2.77 -5.91
CA PRO A 110 -3.16 -3.92 -5.11
C PRO A 110 -2.77 -5.05 -6.08
N PRO A 111 -1.66 -5.77 -5.81
CA PRO A 111 -1.23 -6.87 -6.66
C PRO A 111 -2.39 -7.87 -6.82
N LYS A 112 -2.69 -8.28 -8.06
CA LYS A 112 -3.79 -9.19 -8.36
C LYS A 112 -3.58 -10.50 -7.59
N GLN A 113 -4.56 -10.86 -6.77
CA GLN A 113 -4.60 -12.12 -6.06
C GLN A 113 -4.76 -13.25 -7.09
N ASN A 114 -3.70 -14.00 -7.35
CA ASN A 114 -3.84 -15.31 -7.98
C ASN A 114 -4.56 -16.19 -6.96
N ARG A 115 -5.89 -16.20 -7.06
CA ARG A 115 -6.74 -17.20 -6.44
C ARG A 115 -6.37 -18.51 -7.12
N ASN A 116 -5.38 -19.21 -6.58
CA ASN A 116 -5.21 -20.61 -6.91
C ASN A 116 -6.45 -21.30 -6.34
N GLU A 117 -7.40 -21.53 -7.24
CA GLU A 117 -8.43 -22.54 -7.08
C GLU A 117 -7.72 -23.89 -6.91
N ASP A 118 -8.20 -24.63 -5.91
CA ASP A 118 -7.94 -26.04 -5.57
C ASP A 118 -6.61 -26.44 -4.92
#